data_AF-A0A6N9R057-F1
#
_entry.id   AF-A0A6N9R057-F1
#
_cell.length_a   1.000
_cell.length_b   1.000
_cell.length_c   1.000
_cell.angle_alpha   90.00
_cell.angle_beta   90.00
_cell.angle_gamma   90.00
#
_symmetry.space_group_name_H-M   'P 1'
#
loop_
_entity.id
_entity.type
_entity.pdbx_description
1 polymer ?
#
loop_
_entity_poly.entity_id
_entity_poly.type
_entity_poly.pdbx_seq_one_letter_code
_entity_poly.pdbx_strand_id
1 'polypeptide(L)'
;MEYNLSRKYKMFRASLGVDDSSADTTAQYDVRIYVDGVERYRDEVGFGEVKDIAVPVSGKLRLRIVATLVHSSGDSTLALGNARLEY
;
A
#
# COMPACT_ATOMS: atom_id res chain seq x y z
N MET A 1 5.80 -1.06 -6.91
CA MET A 1 5.88 -2.54 -7.00
C MET A 1 4.75 -3.05 -7.89
N GLU A 2 4.97 -4.12 -8.67
CA GLU A 2 3.94 -4.74 -9.52
C GLU A 2 3.95 -6.27 -9.35
N TYR A 3 2.77 -6.89 -9.31
CA TYR A 3 2.54 -8.32 -9.08
C TYR A 3 1.57 -8.88 -10.10
N ASN A 4 1.87 -10.07 -10.64
CA ASN A 4 0.94 -10.83 -11.48
C ASN A 4 0.09 -11.76 -10.59
N LEU A 5 -1.22 -11.53 -10.60
CA LEU A 5 -2.21 -12.27 -9.82
C LEU A 5 -2.69 -13.55 -10.51
N SER A 6 -2.36 -13.76 -11.79
CA SER A 6 -2.80 -14.89 -12.60
C SER A 6 -4.32 -15.14 -12.59
N ARG A 7 -5.13 -14.13 -12.22
CA ARG A 7 -6.60 -14.20 -12.06
C ARG A 7 -7.08 -15.19 -10.99
N LYS A 8 -6.22 -15.59 -10.05
CA LYS A 8 -6.53 -16.63 -9.05
C LYS A 8 -7.03 -16.10 -7.71
N TYR A 9 -6.84 -14.81 -7.44
CA TYR A 9 -7.12 -14.21 -6.14
C TYR A 9 -8.39 -13.36 -6.19
N LYS A 10 -9.04 -13.20 -5.03
CA LYS A 10 -10.26 -12.40 -4.84
C LYS A 10 -10.00 -11.10 -4.11
N MET A 11 -9.10 -11.08 -3.13
CA MET A 11 -8.84 -9.92 -2.27
C MET A 11 -7.35 -9.71 -2.06
N PHE A 12 -6.91 -8.45 -2.07
CA PHE A 12 -5.63 -8.01 -1.53
C PHE A 12 -5.88 -7.32 -0.20
N ARG A 13 -5.15 -7.72 0.85
CA ARG A 13 -5.18 -7.10 2.17
C ARG A 13 -3.78 -6.75 2.64
N ALA A 14 -3.65 -5.61 3.31
CA ALA A 14 -2.43 -5.17 3.97
C ALA A 14 -2.78 -4.08 4.99
N SER A 15 -1.86 -3.79 5.90
CA SER A 15 -1.91 -2.61 6.76
C SER A 15 -0.80 -1.65 6.32
N LEU A 16 -1.13 -0.39 6.07
CA LEU A 16 -0.20 0.69 5.76
C LEU A 16 0.21 1.40 7.03
N GLY A 17 1.49 1.70 7.16
CA GLY A 17 2.02 2.56 8.21
C GLY A 17 3.42 3.03 7.85
N VAL A 18 3.88 4.07 8.53
CA VAL A 18 5.31 4.42 8.54
C VAL A 18 5.99 3.55 9.60
N ASP A 19 7.14 2.99 9.26
CA ASP A 19 7.89 2.12 10.17
C ASP A 19 8.32 2.88 11.43
N ASP A 20 8.08 2.30 12.61
CA ASP A 20 8.35 2.93 13.91
C ASP A 20 9.84 3.23 14.14
N SER A 21 10.75 2.61 13.39
CA SER A 21 12.19 2.93 13.42
C SER A 21 12.56 4.18 12.61
N SER A 22 11.61 4.76 11.88
CA SER A 22 11.82 5.99 11.11
C SER A 22 12.16 7.16 12.04
N ALA A 23 13.22 7.89 11.70
CA ALA A 23 13.64 9.07 12.46
C ALA A 23 12.69 10.26 12.24
N ASP A 24 12.06 10.32 11.06
CA ASP A 24 11.15 11.39 10.68
C ASP A 24 9.70 11.09 11.04
N THR A 25 9.24 11.66 12.16
CA THR A 25 7.86 11.55 12.62
C THR A 25 6.88 12.47 11.88
N THR A 26 7.37 13.28 10.93
CA THR A 26 6.52 14.12 10.06
C THR A 26 6.28 13.47 8.71
N ALA A 27 6.89 12.31 8.44
CA ALA A 27 6.78 11.63 7.16
C ALA A 27 5.31 11.33 6.80
N GLN A 28 4.95 11.64 5.56
CA GLN A 28 3.63 11.36 5.01
C GLN A 28 3.79 10.74 3.62
N TYR A 29 3.08 9.64 3.37
CA TYR A 29 3.10 8.92 2.10
C TYR A 29 1.72 8.91 1.46
N ASP A 30 1.65 9.23 0.16
CA ASP A 30 0.49 8.99 -0.70
C ASP A 30 0.64 7.59 -1.30
N VAL A 31 -0.28 6.68 -0.93
CA VAL A 31 -0.27 5.29 -1.35
C VAL A 31 -1.42 5.05 -2.30
N ARG A 32 -1.09 4.54 -3.50
CA ARG A 32 -2.03 4.22 -4.56
C ARG A 32 -1.93 2.77 -4.98
N ILE A 33 -3.07 2.13 -5.15
CA ILE A 33 -3.16 0.75 -5.63
C ILE A 33 -3.95 0.73 -6.93
N TYR A 34 -3.31 0.16 -7.94
CA TYR A 34 -3.86 -0.05 -9.27
C TYR A 34 -4.11 -1.53 -9.49
N VAL A 35 -5.26 -1.85 -10.06
CA VAL A 35 -5.65 -3.22 -10.44
C VAL A 35 -5.96 -3.22 -11.93
N ASP A 36 -5.18 -3.98 -12.70
CA ASP A 36 -5.17 -3.93 -14.17
C ASP A 36 -5.05 -2.50 -14.72
N GLY A 37 -4.25 -1.65 -14.05
CA GLY A 37 -4.03 -0.26 -14.43
C GLY A 37 -5.09 0.74 -13.94
N VAL A 38 -6.20 0.28 -13.35
CA VAL A 38 -7.25 1.14 -12.79
C VAL A 38 -6.97 1.41 -11.32
N GLU A 39 -6.95 2.68 -10.91
CA GLU A 39 -6.84 3.05 -9.49
C GLU A 39 -8.06 2.53 -8.72
N ARG A 40 -7.80 1.73 -7.68
CA ARG A 40 -8.85 1.15 -6.82
C ARG A 40 -8.76 1.63 -5.38
N TYR A 41 -7.61 2.15 -4.99
CA TYR A 41 -7.38 2.69 -3.67
C TYR A 41 -6.37 3.82 -3.78
N ARG A 42 -6.63 4.88 -3.03
CA ARG A 42 -5.71 5.98 -2.80
C ARG A 42 -5.96 6.49 -1.40
N ASP A 43 -4.90 6.57 -0.61
CA ASP A 43 -4.96 7.20 0.69
C ASP A 43 -3.57 7.68 1.12
N GLU A 44 -3.56 8.64 2.05
CA GLU A 44 -2.35 9.15 2.68
C GLU A 44 -2.17 8.49 4.05
N VAL A 45 -0.92 8.22 4.44
CA VAL A 45 -0.60 7.67 5.76
C VAL A 45 0.60 8.41 6.35
N GLY A 46 0.45 8.88 7.58
CA GLY A 46 1.49 9.54 8.35
C GLY A 46 2.15 8.64 9.40
N PHE A 47 3.20 9.15 10.05
CA PHE A 47 3.81 8.48 11.20
C PHE A 47 2.81 8.33 12.36
N GLY A 48 2.79 7.15 12.99
CA GLY A 48 1.84 6.80 14.06
C GLY A 48 0.43 6.45 13.58
N GLU A 49 0.16 6.53 12.27
CA GLU A 49 -1.10 6.08 11.68
C GLU A 49 -0.96 4.68 11.09
N VAL A 50 -2.00 3.86 11.28
CA VAL A 50 -2.14 2.57 10.62
C VAL A 50 -3.45 2.52 9.87
N LYS A 51 -3.39 2.16 8.59
CA LYS A 51 -4.57 2.05 7.72
C LYS A 51 -4.68 0.67 7.11
N ASP A 52 -5.79 -0.01 7.37
CA ASP A 52 -6.07 -1.30 6.75
C ASP A 52 -6.63 -1.14 5.35
N ILE A 53 -6.02 -1.86 4.42
CA ILE A 53 -6.42 -1.90 3.03
C ILE A 53 -7.14 -3.21 2.75
N ALA A 54 -8.23 -3.12 2.01
CA ALA A 54 -8.91 -4.27 1.43
C ALA A 54 -9.34 -3.94 0.00
N VAL A 55 -8.60 -4.45 -1.00
CA VAL A 55 -8.87 -4.20 -2.42
C VAL A 55 -9.39 -5.47 -3.11
N PRO A 56 -10.59 -5.45 -3.70
CA PRO A 56 -11.07 -6.55 -4.52
C PRO A 56 -10.22 -6.72 -5.79
N VAL A 57 -9.71 -7.94 -6.02
CA VAL A 57 -8.87 -8.31 -7.17
C VAL A 57 -9.39 -9.55 -7.93
N SER A 58 -10.65 -9.92 -7.70
CA SER A 58 -11.29 -11.08 -8.35
C SER A 58 -11.17 -11.04 -9.88
N GLY A 59 -10.55 -12.08 -10.44
CA GLY A 59 -10.36 -12.25 -11.88
C GLY A 59 -9.35 -11.28 -12.52
N LYS A 60 -8.59 -10.53 -11.72
CA LYS A 60 -7.64 -9.50 -12.19
C LYS A 60 -6.26 -10.09 -12.46
N LEU A 61 -5.54 -9.49 -13.40
CA LEU A 61 -4.23 -10.00 -13.83
C LEU A 61 -3.08 -9.35 -13.07
N ARG A 62 -3.17 -8.05 -12.80
CA ARG A 62 -2.06 -7.27 -12.24
C ARG A 62 -2.50 -6.41 -11.06
N LEU A 63 -1.67 -6.41 -10.02
CA LEU A 63 -1.74 -5.49 -8.90
C LEU A 63 -0.48 -4.63 -8.91
N ARG A 64 -0.63 -3.32 -8.87
CA ARG A 64 0.48 -2.38 -8.75
C ARG A 64 0.26 -1.48 -7.54
N ILE A 65 1.28 -1.40 -6.69
CA ILE A 65 1.29 -0.56 -5.49
C ILE A 65 2.34 0.53 -5.73
N VAL A 66 1.94 1.78 -5.55
CA VAL A 66 2.78 2.96 -5.67
C VAL A 66 2.71 3.70 -4.34
N ALA A 67 3.87 3.96 -3.75
CA ALA A 67 4.01 4.77 -2.56
C ALA A 67 4.89 5.97 -2.91
N THR A 68 4.38 7.17 -2.67
CA THR A 68 5.08 8.42 -2.94
C THR A 68 5.24 9.16 -1.62
N LEU A 69 6.47 9.45 -1.23
CA LEU A 69 6.74 10.32 -0.09
C LEU A 69 6.31 11.75 -0.47
N VAL A 70 5.33 12.31 0.25
CA VAL A 70 4.76 13.65 -0.04
C VAL A 70 5.25 14.71 0.93
N HIS A 71 5.54 14.35 2.18
CA HIS A 71 6.16 15.22 3.16
C HIS A 71 7.22 14.45 3.94
N SER A 72 8.35 15.11 4.20
CA SER A 72 9.44 14.54 4.98
C SER A 72 10.42 15.62 5.45
N SER A 73 10.96 15.42 6.65
CA SER A 73 12.06 16.18 7.26
C SER A 73 13.32 15.34 7.51
N GLY A 74 13.28 14.03 7.20
CA GLY A 74 14.40 13.10 7.42
C GLY A 74 14.11 11.68 6.91
N ASP A 75 14.91 10.71 7.33
CA ASP A 75 14.76 9.33 6.84
C ASP A 75 13.48 8.68 7.39
N SER A 76 12.69 8.12 6.47
CA SER A 76 11.46 7.39 6.77
C SER A 76 11.28 6.21 5.81
N THR A 77 10.56 5.20 6.29
CA THR A 77 10.21 4.02 5.49
C THR A 77 8.72 3.73 5.60
N LEU A 78 8.04 3.59 4.46
CA LEU A 78 6.69 3.04 4.43
C LEU A 78 6.75 1.51 4.60
N ALA A 79 5.94 0.97 5.51
CA ALA A 79 5.77 -0.44 5.73
C ALA A 79 4.38 -0.94 5.24
N LEU A 80 4.37 -2.15 4.67
CA LEU A 80 3.17 -2.91 4.33
C LEU A 80 3.07 -4.12 5.26
N GLY A 81 2.34 -3.97 6.37
CA GLY A 81 2.11 -5.01 7.35
C GLY A 81 1.15 -6.09 6.83
N ASN A 82 1.46 -7.36 7.12
CA ASN A 82 0.60 -8.52 6.81
C ASN A 82 0.06 -8.57 5.36
N ALA A 83 0.82 -8.03 4.40
CA ALA A 83 0.40 -7.96 3.02
C ALA A 83 0.19 -9.36 2.44
N ARG A 84 -1.04 -9.67 2.03
CA ARG A 84 -1.43 -10.99 1.54
C ARG A 84 -2.52 -10.92 0.47
N LEU A 85 -2.57 -11.98 -0.34
CA LEU A 85 -3.63 -12.23 -1.30
C LEU A 85 -4.50 -13.39 -0.81
N GLU A 86 -5.82 -13.23 -0.91
CA GLU A 86 -6.83 -14.21 -0.51
C GLU A 86 -7.55 -14.74 -1.75
N TYR A 87 -7.94 -16.03 -1.73
CA TYR A 87 -8.50 -16.79 -2.86
C TYR A 87 -10.01 -17.07 -2.75
#